data_AF-A0A1J4SWW3-F1
#
_entry.id   AF-A0A1J4SWW3-F1
#
_cell.length_a   1.000
_cell.length_b   1.000
_cell.length_c   1.000
_cell.angle_alpha   90.00
_cell.angle_beta   90.00
_cell.angle_gamma   90.00
#
_symmetry.space_group_name_H-M   'P 1'
#
loop_
_entity.id
_entity.type
_entity.pdbx_description
1 polymer ?
#
loop_
_entity_poly.entity_id
_entity_poly.type
_entity_poly.pdbx_seq_one_letter_code
_entity_poly.pdbx_strand_id
1 'polypeptide(L)'
;MIEIEVNITSLATGLTRLAELGRNMTPLTRDIAEIMKGGVDRAFKDEVNPETGEQWHPLSPATLARRAKAGHTGSILQVSGQLAASIQSEYGPHHATVLTSDVRAPTHQFGAKKGSFGTGKRGTRHGGRSNARNYTARGGATVGGWLSGRAQGGSMPLPWGNIPARPFLGIGKPEEAEIEGSVKNAVRRALTGG
;
A
#
# COMPACT_ATOMS: atom_id res chain seq x y z
N MET A 1 46.55 52.75 4.44
CA MET A 1 45.87 51.85 5.40
C MET A 1 44.56 51.45 4.77
N ILE A 2 44.27 50.16 4.64
CA ILE A 2 43.01 49.67 4.07
C ILE A 2 42.24 49.04 5.23
N GLU A 3 41.00 49.48 5.41
CA GLU A 3 40.05 48.94 6.37
C GLU A 3 38.93 48.25 5.59
N ILE A 4 38.59 47.02 5.98
CA ILE A 4 37.52 46.24 5.37
C ILE A 4 36.47 46.03 6.47
N GLU A 5 35.28 46.60 6.27
CA GLU A 5 34.15 46.45 7.18
C GLU A 5 33.15 45.44 6.60
N VAL A 6 32.80 44.41 7.37
CA VAL A 6 31.86 43.36 6.94
C VAL A 6 30.48 43.65 7.53
N ASN A 7 29.52 44.03 6.69
CA ASN A 7 28.13 44.23 7.11
C ASN A 7 27.42 42.88 7.27
N ILE A 8 27.11 42.51 8.52
CA ILE A 8 26.45 41.23 8.88
C ILE A 8 24.92 41.35 9.02
N THR A 9 24.31 42.48 8.67
CA THR A 9 22.86 42.69 8.85
C THR A 9 22.03 41.67 8.06
N SER A 10 22.46 41.35 6.84
CA SER A 10 21.84 40.32 6.00
C SER A 10 21.95 38.93 6.62
N LEU A 11 23.08 38.61 7.24
CA LEU A 11 23.29 37.35 7.95
C LEU A 11 22.37 37.23 9.17
N ALA A 12 22.29 38.27 10.02
CA ALA A 12 21.40 38.28 11.17
C ALA A 12 19.92 38.11 10.77
N THR A 13 19.51 38.75 9.67
CA THR A 13 18.16 38.61 9.11
C THR A 13 17.91 37.18 8.61
N GLY A 14 18.87 36.60 7.88
CA GLY A 14 18.78 35.22 7.38
C GLY A 14 18.70 34.19 8.51
N LEU A 15 19.50 34.36 9.57
CA LEU A 15 19.44 33.49 10.76
C LEU A 15 18.10 33.60 11.50
N THR A 16 17.49 34.78 11.53
CA THR A 16 16.15 34.97 12.11
C THR A 16 15.10 34.18 11.33
N ARG A 17 15.10 34.25 9.99
CA ARG A 17 14.19 33.46 9.14
C ARG A 17 14.44 31.96 9.28
N LEU A 18 15.70 31.55 9.40
CA LEU A 18 16.04 30.14 9.63
C LEU A 18 15.49 29.65 10.98
N ALA A 19 15.60 30.47 12.03
CA ALA A 19 15.01 30.17 13.33
C ALA A 19 13.47 30.09 13.27
N GLU A 20 12.81 30.94 12.46
CA GLU A 20 11.37 30.86 12.20
C GLU A 20 10.98 29.58 11.45
N LEU A 21 11.75 29.18 10.44
CA LEU A 21 11.55 27.90 9.75
C LEU A 21 11.67 26.73 10.73
N GLY A 22 12.62 26.77 11.66
CA GLY A 22 12.76 25.76 12.71
C GLY A 22 11.55 25.64 13.65
N ARG A 23 10.79 26.74 13.85
CA ARG A 23 9.55 26.72 14.65
C ARG A 23 8.36 26.16 13.88
N ASN A 24 8.30 26.40 12.58
CA ASN A 24 7.24 25.91 11.72
C ASN A 24 7.78 25.41 10.39
N MET A 25 8.10 24.11 10.33
CA MET A 25 8.59 23.49 9.10
C MET A 25 7.46 23.03 8.18
N THR A 26 6.19 23.44 8.40
CA THR A 26 5.06 23.05 7.54
C THR A 26 5.33 23.24 6.04
N PRO A 27 5.98 24.33 5.58
CA PRO A 27 6.33 24.45 4.16
C PRO A 27 7.26 23.33 3.67
N LEU A 28 8.28 22.98 4.46
CA LEU A 28 9.23 21.93 4.14
C LEU A 28 8.61 20.53 4.25
N THR A 29 7.87 20.26 5.33
CA THR A 29 7.25 18.94 5.53
C THR A 29 6.14 18.67 4.55
N ARG A 30 5.46 19.70 4.04
CA ARG A 30 4.53 19.59 2.92
C ARG A 30 5.25 19.10 1.67
N ASP A 31 6.35 19.74 1.28
CA ASP A 31 7.14 19.33 0.12
C ASP A 31 7.61 17.86 0.28
N ILE A 32 8.09 17.49 1.47
CA ILE A 32 8.51 16.12 1.78
C ILE A 32 7.33 15.14 1.66
N ALA A 33 6.16 15.47 2.20
CA ALA A 33 4.97 14.61 2.11
C ALA A 33 4.49 14.43 0.67
N GLU A 34 4.59 15.47 -0.16
CA GLU A 34 4.29 15.41 -1.60
C GLU A 34 5.30 14.52 -2.34
N ILE A 35 6.61 14.62 -2.04
CA ILE A 35 7.65 13.73 -2.58
C ILE A 35 7.38 12.27 -2.20
N MET A 36 7.14 12.01 -0.90
CA MET A 36 6.85 10.66 -0.42
C MET A 36 5.62 10.07 -1.12
N LYS A 37 4.53 10.85 -1.25
CA LYS A 37 3.33 10.39 -1.96
C LYS A 37 3.62 10.13 -3.45
N GLY A 38 4.40 10.99 -4.09
CA GLY A 38 4.84 10.83 -5.47
C GLY A 38 5.65 9.55 -5.69
N GLY A 39 6.55 9.20 -4.77
CA GLY A 39 7.28 7.93 -4.79
C GLY A 39 6.36 6.72 -4.77
N VAL A 40 5.32 6.75 -3.94
CA VAL A 40 4.29 5.70 -3.91
C VAL A 40 3.53 5.62 -5.24
N ASP A 41 3.12 6.76 -5.80
CA ASP A 41 2.41 6.80 -7.09
C ASP A 41 3.28 6.26 -8.24
N ARG A 42 4.58 6.56 -8.24
CA ARG A 42 5.57 5.98 -9.16
C ARG A 42 5.68 4.47 -8.96
N ALA A 43 5.79 3.99 -7.72
CA ALA A 43 5.84 2.55 -7.43
C ALA A 43 4.62 1.80 -7.98
N PHE A 44 3.42 2.35 -7.85
CA PHE A 44 2.19 1.78 -8.42
C PHE A 44 2.12 1.84 -9.95
N LYS A 45 2.60 2.94 -10.54
CA LYS A 45 2.64 3.13 -11.99
C LYS A 45 3.61 2.17 -12.67
N ASP A 46 4.81 2.05 -12.10
CA ASP A 46 5.92 1.32 -12.69
C ASP A 46 6.00 -0.13 -12.18
N GLU A 47 5.15 -0.49 -11.21
CA GLU A 47 5.08 -1.80 -10.56
C GLU A 47 6.42 -2.23 -9.94
N VAL A 48 7.08 -1.30 -9.26
CA VAL A 48 8.40 -1.49 -8.65
C VAL A 48 8.39 -1.25 -7.14
N ASN A 49 9.31 -1.90 -6.45
CA ASN A 49 9.67 -1.54 -5.08
C ASN A 49 10.38 -0.18 -5.10
N PRO A 50 9.88 0.85 -4.39
CA PRO A 50 10.49 2.17 -4.39
C PRO A 50 11.92 2.18 -3.79
N GLU A 51 12.21 1.32 -2.82
CA GLU A 51 13.52 1.31 -2.15
C GLU A 51 14.61 0.64 -3.01
N THR A 52 14.27 -0.49 -3.62
CA THR A 52 15.24 -1.31 -4.37
C THR A 52 15.21 -1.06 -5.88
N GLY A 53 14.12 -0.51 -6.40
CA GLY A 53 13.84 -0.39 -7.84
C GLY A 53 13.47 -1.71 -8.52
N GLU A 54 13.36 -2.81 -7.78
CA GLU A 54 13.03 -4.12 -8.33
C GLU A 54 11.56 -4.21 -8.74
N GLN A 55 11.26 -4.83 -9.89
CA GLN A 55 9.88 -5.10 -10.29
C GLN A 55 9.19 -6.02 -9.29
N TRP A 56 7.93 -5.71 -9.00
CA TRP A 56 7.08 -6.56 -8.19
C TRP A 56 6.92 -7.94 -8.80
N HIS A 57 6.75 -8.94 -7.92
CA HIS A 57 6.53 -10.29 -8.38
C HIS A 57 5.29 -10.37 -9.30
N PRO A 58 5.46 -10.89 -10.54
CA PRO A 58 4.40 -10.89 -11.54
C PRO A 58 3.22 -11.76 -11.12
N LEU A 59 2.06 -11.49 -11.73
CA LEU A 59 0.88 -12.33 -11.57
C LEU A 59 1.02 -13.60 -12.39
N SER A 60 0.50 -14.72 -11.87
CA SER A 60 0.50 -15.97 -12.63
C SER A 60 -0.38 -15.87 -13.88
N PRO A 61 -0.07 -16.61 -14.96
CA PRO A 61 -0.88 -16.62 -16.19
C PRO A 61 -2.36 -16.95 -15.93
N ALA A 62 -2.64 -17.88 -15.02
CA ALA A 62 -4.00 -18.22 -14.61
C ALA A 62 -4.73 -17.05 -13.94
N THR A 63 -4.02 -16.24 -13.15
CA THR A 63 -4.60 -15.04 -12.51
C THR A 63 -4.90 -13.97 -13.55
N LEU A 64 -3.98 -13.75 -14.50
CA LEU A 64 -4.16 -12.80 -15.59
C LEU A 64 -5.35 -13.20 -16.49
N ALA A 65 -5.44 -14.47 -16.90
CA ALA A 65 -6.56 -14.97 -17.68
C ALA A 65 -7.91 -14.79 -16.96
N ARG A 66 -7.94 -15.07 -15.65
CA ARG A 66 -9.14 -14.87 -14.82
C ARG A 66 -9.53 -13.39 -14.74
N ARG A 67 -8.57 -12.48 -14.57
CA ARG A 67 -8.81 -11.03 -14.54
C ARG A 67 -9.33 -10.53 -15.89
N ALA A 68 -8.70 -10.94 -16.98
CA ALA A 68 -9.10 -10.58 -18.34
C ALA A 68 -10.53 -11.04 -18.64
N LYS A 69 -10.90 -12.26 -18.25
CA LYS A 69 -12.28 -12.77 -18.37
C LYS A 69 -13.30 -11.94 -17.58
N ALA A 70 -12.88 -11.34 -16.47
CA ALA A 70 -13.69 -10.45 -15.66
C ALA A 70 -13.66 -8.98 -16.14
N GLY A 71 -13.03 -8.69 -17.29
CA GLY A 71 -12.92 -7.33 -17.84
C GLY A 71 -11.83 -6.48 -17.20
N HIS A 72 -10.89 -7.08 -16.45
CA HIS A 72 -9.80 -6.37 -15.79
C HIS A 72 -8.45 -6.71 -16.44
N THR A 73 -7.83 -5.72 -17.09
CA THR A 73 -6.50 -5.85 -17.72
C THR A 73 -5.48 -4.86 -17.14
N GLY A 74 -5.85 -4.15 -16.08
CA GLY A 74 -4.98 -3.16 -15.44
C GLY A 74 -3.83 -3.75 -14.62
N SER A 75 -3.00 -2.85 -14.13
CA SER A 75 -1.77 -3.10 -13.39
C SER A 75 -1.93 -3.99 -12.15
N ILE A 76 -0.80 -4.53 -11.70
CA ILE A 76 -0.68 -5.23 -10.43
C ILE A 76 -1.15 -4.30 -9.30
N LEU A 77 -1.89 -4.86 -8.33
CA LEU A 77 -2.60 -4.15 -7.26
C LEU A 77 -3.69 -3.14 -7.70
N GLN A 78 -4.01 -3.01 -8.99
CA GLN A 78 -4.96 -2.02 -9.51
C GLN A 78 -6.17 -2.64 -10.26
N VAL A 79 -6.82 -3.66 -9.68
CA VAL A 79 -8.07 -4.18 -10.28
C VAL A 79 -9.20 -3.15 -10.17
N SER A 80 -9.44 -2.65 -8.95
CA SER A 80 -10.42 -1.60 -8.66
C SER A 80 -9.80 -0.22 -8.41
N GLY A 81 -8.46 -0.14 -8.37
CA GLY A 81 -7.72 1.07 -8.00
C GLY A 81 -7.85 1.50 -6.53
N GLN A 82 -8.73 0.87 -5.73
CA GLN A 82 -9.06 1.32 -4.37
C GLN A 82 -7.86 1.39 -3.43
N LEU A 83 -6.89 0.46 -3.58
CA LEU A 83 -5.69 0.49 -2.74
C LEU A 83 -4.87 1.75 -3.05
N ALA A 84 -4.56 2.00 -4.32
CA ALA A 84 -3.81 3.19 -4.73
C ALA A 84 -4.57 4.48 -4.35
N ALA A 85 -5.89 4.52 -4.55
CA ALA A 85 -6.73 5.67 -4.21
C ALA A 85 -6.83 5.93 -2.69
N SER A 86 -6.67 4.90 -1.85
CA SER A 86 -6.71 5.03 -0.38
C SER A 86 -5.45 5.65 0.22
N ILE A 87 -4.39 5.83 -0.57
CA ILE A 87 -3.11 6.35 -0.09
C ILE A 87 -3.22 7.85 0.04
N GLN A 88 -2.94 8.36 1.24
CA GLN A 88 -3.04 9.76 1.60
C GLN A 88 -1.70 10.23 2.19
N SER A 89 -1.43 11.51 2.06
CA SER A 89 -0.31 12.16 2.74
C SER A 89 -0.82 13.18 3.75
N GLU A 90 -0.11 13.29 4.86
CA GLU A 90 -0.36 14.24 5.93
C GLU A 90 0.95 14.92 6.31
N TYR A 91 0.87 16.17 6.74
CA TYR A 91 2.02 16.95 7.17
C TYR A 91 1.65 17.96 8.25
N GLY A 92 2.62 18.29 9.08
CA GLY A 92 2.53 19.34 10.10
C GLY A 92 3.89 19.97 10.38
N PRO A 93 4.00 20.85 11.39
CA PRO A 93 5.22 21.63 11.63
C PRO A 93 6.51 20.82 11.82
N HIS A 94 6.39 19.54 12.21
CA HIS A 94 7.53 18.66 12.50
C HIS A 94 7.35 17.23 11.97
N HIS A 95 6.39 16.98 11.08
CA HIS A 95 6.18 15.65 10.53
C HIS A 95 5.66 15.70 9.09
N ALA A 96 6.00 14.66 8.34
CA ALA A 96 5.45 14.31 7.04
C ALA A 96 5.15 12.80 7.08
N THR A 97 3.99 12.38 6.58
CA THR A 97 3.54 11.00 6.67
C THR A 97 2.78 10.60 5.42
N VAL A 98 2.95 9.36 5.00
CA VAL A 98 2.12 8.71 3.97
C VAL A 98 1.49 7.47 4.58
N LEU A 99 0.18 7.35 4.42
CA LEU A 99 -0.63 6.32 5.07
C LEU A 99 -1.71 5.80 4.13
N THR A 100 -2.30 4.67 4.49
CA THR A 100 -3.42 4.06 3.78
C THR A 100 -4.37 3.41 4.78
N SER A 101 -5.66 3.59 4.55
CA SER A 101 -6.72 2.97 5.34
C SER A 101 -7.15 1.60 4.79
N ASP A 102 -6.57 1.14 3.68
CA ASP A 102 -6.94 -0.14 3.07
C ASP A 102 -6.33 -1.31 3.84
N VAL A 103 -7.19 -2.16 4.40
CA VAL A 103 -6.78 -3.34 5.18
C VAL A 103 -5.89 -4.33 4.41
N ARG A 104 -5.91 -4.29 3.07
CA ARG A 104 -5.04 -5.13 2.23
C ARG A 104 -3.62 -4.59 2.15
N ALA A 105 -3.39 -3.33 2.47
CA ALA A 105 -2.09 -2.67 2.36
C ALA A 105 -0.98 -3.43 3.09
N PRO A 106 -1.12 -3.85 4.37
CA PRO A 106 -0.03 -4.56 5.06
C PRO A 106 0.30 -5.91 4.41
N THR A 107 -0.71 -6.64 3.93
CA THR A 107 -0.51 -7.93 3.25
C THR A 107 0.26 -7.75 1.94
N HIS A 108 0.02 -6.66 1.22
CA HIS A 108 0.76 -6.37 -0.01
C HIS A 108 2.13 -5.78 0.26
N GLN A 109 2.27 -4.93 1.28
CA GLN A 109 3.54 -4.33 1.68
C GLN A 109 4.55 -5.40 2.13
N PHE A 110 4.13 -6.31 3.00
CA PHE A 110 5.03 -7.28 3.64
C PHE A 110 4.92 -8.71 3.09
N GLY A 111 3.89 -9.00 2.29
CA GLY A 111 3.53 -10.36 1.91
C GLY A 111 2.86 -11.13 3.06
N ALA A 112 2.54 -12.39 2.80
CA ALA A 112 1.96 -13.28 3.80
C ALA A 112 2.29 -14.74 3.50
N LYS A 113 2.55 -15.54 4.54
CA LYS A 113 2.74 -16.99 4.41
C LYS A 113 1.40 -17.71 4.42
N LYS A 114 1.31 -18.86 3.75
CA LYS A 114 0.14 -19.73 3.80
C LYS A 114 -0.28 -20.00 5.26
N GLY A 115 -1.55 -19.76 5.58
CA GLY A 115 -2.09 -19.99 6.93
C GLY A 115 -1.78 -18.92 7.97
N SER A 116 -1.10 -17.83 7.63
CA SER A 116 -0.75 -16.76 8.59
C SER A 116 -1.97 -16.01 9.15
N PHE A 117 -3.12 -16.09 8.49
CA PHE A 117 -4.40 -15.52 8.94
C PHE A 117 -5.30 -16.57 9.60
N GLY A 118 -4.72 -17.69 10.01
CA GLY A 118 -5.43 -18.81 10.64
C GLY A 118 -6.13 -19.68 9.61
N THR A 119 -7.29 -20.22 9.99
CA THR A 119 -8.01 -21.19 9.17
C THR A 119 -9.48 -20.85 9.02
N GLY A 120 -9.99 -20.89 7.78
CA GLY A 120 -11.40 -20.72 7.46
C GLY A 120 -12.14 -22.05 7.25
N LYS A 121 -13.47 -22.03 7.36
CA LYS A 121 -14.30 -23.21 7.03
C LYS A 121 -14.37 -23.38 5.51
N ARG A 122 -13.99 -24.55 5.03
CA ARG A 122 -14.05 -24.97 3.63
C ARG A 122 -15.50 -25.37 3.33
N GLY A 123 -16.27 -24.41 2.80
CA GLY A 123 -17.55 -24.59 2.12
C GLY A 123 -18.62 -25.46 2.81
N THR A 124 -19.45 -24.85 3.64
CA THR A 124 -20.90 -25.14 3.53
C THR A 124 -21.38 -24.36 2.31
N ARG A 125 -21.67 -25.04 1.20
CA ARG A 125 -22.41 -24.44 0.10
C ARG A 125 -23.70 -23.87 0.72
N HIS A 126 -23.92 -22.56 0.65
CA HIS A 126 -25.25 -22.01 0.85
C HIS A 126 -26.05 -22.36 -0.41
N GLY A 127 -26.36 -23.64 -0.57
CA GLY A 127 -27.29 -24.14 -1.55
C GLY A 127 -28.66 -23.69 -1.10
N GLY A 128 -29.20 -22.68 -1.77
CA GLY A 128 -30.60 -22.35 -1.66
C GLY A 128 -31.45 -23.61 -1.95
N ARG A 129 -32.49 -23.77 -1.12
CA ARG A 129 -33.59 -24.72 -1.22
C ARG A 129 -33.23 -26.19 -1.00
N SER A 130 -33.16 -26.57 0.28
CA SER A 130 -33.68 -27.86 0.71
C SER A 130 -35.16 -27.97 0.31
N ASN A 131 -35.46 -28.62 -0.81
CA ASN A 131 -36.71 -29.35 -0.95
C ASN A 131 -36.40 -30.77 -1.40
N ALA A 132 -35.80 -31.53 -0.48
CA ALA A 132 -35.83 -32.98 -0.57
C ALA A 132 -37.29 -33.39 -0.33
N ARG A 133 -38.07 -33.48 -1.41
CA ARG A 133 -39.33 -34.24 -1.38
C ARG A 133 -38.92 -35.70 -1.14
N ASN A 134 -38.87 -36.10 0.13
CA ASN A 134 -38.75 -37.49 0.54
C ASN A 134 -40.04 -38.21 0.17
N TYR A 135 -40.14 -38.69 -1.07
CA TYR A 135 -41.11 -39.72 -1.41
C TYR A 135 -40.56 -41.05 -0.90
N THR A 136 -40.87 -41.40 0.35
CA THR A 136 -40.81 -42.80 0.77
C THR A 136 -42.02 -43.49 0.16
N ALA A 137 -41.87 -44.03 -1.05
CA ALA A 137 -42.82 -44.97 -1.59
C ALA A 137 -42.80 -46.24 -0.72
N ARG A 138 -44.00 -46.63 -0.29
CA ARG A 138 -44.32 -47.87 0.43
C ARG A 138 -43.83 -49.06 -0.41
N GLY A 139 -42.78 -49.75 0.04
CA GLY A 139 -42.31 -51.01 -0.53
C GLY A 139 -40.85 -50.98 -0.96
N GLY A 140 -39.99 -51.52 -0.08
CA GLY A 140 -38.70 -52.16 -0.38
C GLY A 140 -37.78 -51.58 -1.46
N ALA A 141 -36.72 -50.90 -1.03
CA ALA A 141 -35.32 -51.13 -1.44
C ALA A 141 -34.44 -50.04 -0.82
N THR A 142 -33.40 -50.43 -0.08
CA THR A 142 -32.33 -49.54 0.37
C THR A 142 -31.53 -49.07 -0.84
N VAL A 143 -31.73 -47.82 -1.27
CA VAL A 143 -30.72 -47.07 -2.02
C VAL A 143 -29.96 -46.26 -0.99
N GLY A 144 -28.68 -46.62 -0.79
CA GLY A 144 -27.78 -46.12 0.24
C GLY A 144 -27.89 -44.60 0.49
N GLY A 145 -27.69 -44.14 1.72
CA GLY A 145 -26.43 -44.31 2.42
C GLY A 145 -25.30 -43.41 1.86
N TRP A 146 -25.37 -43.03 0.57
CA TRP A 146 -24.39 -42.17 -0.11
C TRP A 146 -24.77 -40.68 -0.09
N LEU A 147 -25.97 -40.34 0.41
CA LEU A 147 -26.48 -38.95 0.46
C LEU A 147 -26.53 -38.36 1.88
N SER A 148 -26.12 -39.08 2.92
CA SER A 148 -26.00 -38.54 4.28
C SER A 148 -24.56 -38.19 4.66
N GLY A 149 -23.70 -37.92 3.67
CA GLY A 149 -22.44 -37.25 3.90
C GLY A 149 -22.72 -35.83 4.37
N ARG A 150 -22.92 -35.64 5.67
CA ARG A 150 -22.79 -34.34 6.33
C ARG A 150 -21.39 -33.87 5.94
N ALA A 151 -21.30 -33.01 4.92
CA ALA A 151 -20.04 -32.43 4.49
C ALA A 151 -19.51 -31.66 5.72
N GLN A 152 -18.68 -32.32 6.52
CA GLN A 152 -17.90 -31.67 7.55
C GLN A 152 -16.97 -30.75 6.76
N GLY A 153 -17.39 -29.51 6.58
CA GLY A 153 -16.61 -28.50 5.88
C GLY A 153 -15.24 -28.46 6.52
N GLY A 154 -14.23 -28.98 5.82
CA GLY A 154 -12.88 -29.09 6.36
C GLY A 154 -12.34 -27.72 6.71
N SER A 155 -11.32 -27.63 7.57
CA SER A 155 -10.62 -26.36 7.76
C SER A 155 -9.67 -26.10 6.58
N MET A 156 -9.52 -24.86 6.13
CA MET A 156 -8.57 -24.45 5.07
C MET A 156 -7.70 -23.30 5.59
N PRO A 157 -6.36 -23.34 5.40
CA PRO A 157 -5.49 -22.24 5.78
C PRO A 157 -5.80 -20.98 4.98
N LEU A 158 -5.79 -19.83 5.66
CA LEU A 158 -5.91 -18.51 5.08
C LEU A 158 -4.59 -17.77 5.33
N PRO A 159 -3.93 -17.24 4.30
CA PRO A 159 -4.19 -17.47 2.89
C PRO A 159 -3.91 -18.92 2.47
N TRP A 160 -4.54 -19.38 1.38
CA TRP A 160 -4.41 -20.76 0.88
C TRP A 160 -3.04 -21.08 0.24
N GLY A 161 -2.25 -20.05 -0.02
CA GLY A 161 -0.88 -20.10 -0.51
C GLY A 161 -0.10 -18.87 -0.05
N ASN A 162 1.20 -18.82 -0.35
CA ASN A 162 2.03 -17.65 -0.04
C ASN A 162 1.62 -16.46 -0.93
N ILE A 163 1.62 -15.27 -0.34
CA ILE A 163 1.41 -14.00 -1.01
C ILE A 163 2.77 -13.28 -1.05
N PRO A 164 3.33 -12.99 -2.23
CA PRO A 164 4.59 -12.26 -2.32
C PRO A 164 4.38 -10.80 -1.90
N ALA A 165 5.41 -10.23 -1.28
CA ALA A 165 5.48 -8.80 -0.99
C ALA A 165 5.56 -8.01 -2.30
N ARG A 166 4.91 -6.86 -2.29
CA ARG A 166 4.92 -5.83 -3.33
C ARG A 166 5.02 -4.48 -2.60
N PRO A 167 6.19 -4.15 -2.03
CA PRO A 167 6.37 -2.93 -1.26
C PRO A 167 6.10 -1.73 -2.17
N PHE A 168 5.24 -0.83 -1.68
CA PHE A 168 4.91 0.44 -2.35
C PHE A 168 5.12 1.63 -1.42
N LEU A 169 5.17 1.41 -0.11
CA LEU A 169 5.65 2.38 0.85
C LEU A 169 7.15 2.20 1.04
N GLY A 170 7.92 3.25 0.86
CA GLY A 170 9.36 3.26 1.01
C GLY A 170 9.96 4.50 0.35
N ILE A 171 11.19 4.85 0.72
CA ILE A 171 11.92 5.98 0.14
C ILE A 171 13.10 5.40 -0.63
N GLY A 172 13.10 5.58 -1.94
CA GLY A 172 14.20 5.21 -2.81
C GLY A 172 15.25 6.31 -2.94
N LYS A 173 16.36 5.99 -3.61
CA LYS A 173 17.40 6.98 -3.94
C LYS A 173 16.88 8.24 -4.65
N PRO A 174 15.93 8.15 -5.61
CA PRO A 174 15.38 9.34 -6.25
C PRO A 174 14.64 10.24 -5.25
N GLU A 175 13.79 9.65 -4.42
CA GLU A 175 13.04 10.39 -3.39
C GLU A 175 13.97 10.96 -2.32
N GLU A 176 15.02 10.25 -1.89
CA GLU A 176 16.03 10.77 -0.98
C GLU A 176 16.71 12.03 -1.54
N ALA A 177 17.08 12.01 -2.82
CA ALA A 177 17.69 13.16 -3.48
C ALA A 177 16.71 14.34 -3.61
N GLU A 178 15.43 14.07 -3.90
CA GLU A 178 14.36 15.08 -3.94
C GLU A 178 14.14 15.71 -2.55
N ILE A 179 14.12 14.90 -1.50
CA ILE A 179 13.98 15.35 -0.10
C ILE A 179 15.19 16.21 0.30
N GLU A 180 16.40 15.74 0.03
CA GLU A 180 17.63 16.49 0.31
C GLU A 180 17.62 17.84 -0.44
N GLY A 181 17.20 17.84 -1.70
CA GLY A 181 17.01 19.04 -2.51
C GLY A 181 16.01 20.00 -1.89
N SER A 182 14.86 19.51 -1.42
CA SER A 182 13.85 20.32 -0.75
C SER A 182 14.40 20.96 0.53
N VAL A 183 15.10 20.20 1.38
CA VAL A 183 15.74 20.70 2.61
C VAL A 183 16.77 21.78 2.29
N LYS A 184 17.69 21.53 1.34
CA LYS A 184 18.71 22.50 0.93
C LYS A 184 18.08 23.79 0.41
N ASN A 185 17.03 23.67 -0.40
CA ASN A 185 16.31 24.81 -0.95
C ASN A 185 15.57 25.61 0.14
N ALA A 186 15.01 24.94 1.14
CA ALA A 186 14.35 25.60 2.26
C ALA A 186 15.35 26.40 3.11
N VAL A 187 16.49 25.80 3.46
CA VAL A 187 17.58 26.48 4.20
C VAL A 187 18.14 27.65 3.40
N ARG A 188 18.39 27.45 2.11
CA ARG A 188 18.89 28.52 1.22
C ARG A 188 17.91 29.69 1.19
N ARG A 189 16.62 29.44 0.96
CA ARG A 189 15.58 30.48 0.93
C ARG A 189 15.48 31.23 2.26
N ALA A 190 15.61 30.54 3.38
CA ALA A 190 15.62 31.19 4.69
C ALA A 190 16.81 32.15 4.84
N LEU A 191 18.01 31.72 4.41
CA LEU A 191 19.22 32.55 4.51
C LEU A 191 19.22 33.74 3.53
N THR A 192 18.70 33.58 2.30
CA THR A 192 18.72 34.63 1.28
C THR A 192 17.48 35.52 1.28
N GLY A 193 16.37 35.09 1.89
CA GLY A 193 15.10 35.84 1.92
C GLY A 193 14.21 35.64 0.69
N GLY A 194 14.45 34.55 -0.07
CA GLY A 194 13.89 34.32 -1.41
C GLY A 194 14.98 33.88 -2.37
#